data_AF-A0A1W9KV83-F1
#
_entry.id   AF-A0A1W9KV83-F1
#
_cell.length_a   1.000
_cell.length_b   1.000
_cell.length_c   1.000
_cell.angle_alpha   90.00
_cell.angle_beta   90.00
_cell.angle_gamma   90.00
#
_symmetry.space_group_name_H-M   'P 1'
#
loop_
_entity.id
_entity.type
_entity.pdbx_description
1 polymer ?
#
loop_
_entity_poly.entity_id
_entity_poly.type
_entity_poly.pdbx_seq_one_letter_code
_entity_poly.pdbx_strand_id
1 'polypeptide(L)'
;MGVSALSIHQETTMNRFTTLFSHPSRRGAILVAAGLGTLLLAGCAVELENTQPAREVAQLNQAPGSVYTGWRVFQDRCAACHGADALGTAKAPNLLPKVRDMGPRRFVGLVLQRYDWALPPDQARKEGAALDQLVDQIMQRQGPVVTMPAWQGEPRVTAHITDLFAYLSARALGTQAIGRPAP
;
A
#
# COMPACT_ATOMS: atom_id res chain seq x y z
N MET A 1 37.41 -41.64 -59.98
CA MET A 1 36.56 -42.26 -61.03
C MET A 1 35.48 -41.27 -61.37
N GLY A 2 35.59 -40.66 -62.56
CA GLY A 2 34.82 -39.49 -62.98
C GLY A 2 33.38 -39.82 -63.37
N VAL A 3 32.50 -38.85 -63.14
CA VAL A 3 31.12 -38.84 -63.62
C VAL A 3 31.10 -38.06 -64.94
N SER A 4 30.55 -38.69 -65.97
CA SER A 4 30.32 -38.14 -67.31
C SER A 4 29.02 -37.32 -67.37
N ALA A 5 29.04 -36.19 -68.10
CA ALA A 5 27.96 -35.65 -68.95
C ALA A 5 28.46 -34.30 -69.51
N LEU A 6 28.96 -34.23 -70.75
CA LEU A 6 28.27 -34.12 -72.05
C LEU A 6 27.76 -32.70 -72.37
N SER A 7 28.50 -32.09 -73.29
CA SER A 7 28.24 -31.01 -74.26
C SER A 7 27.26 -29.88 -73.96
N ILE A 8 27.88 -28.71 -73.85
CA ILE A 8 27.33 -27.38 -74.10
C ILE A 8 27.72 -27.00 -75.55
N HIS A 9 26.77 -26.56 -76.37
CA HIS A 9 27.06 -25.78 -77.58
C HIS A 9 26.67 -24.31 -77.35
N GLN A 10 27.65 -23.45 -77.68
CA GLN A 10 27.64 -21.97 -77.74
C GLN A 10 26.48 -21.43 -78.62
N GLU A 11 26.01 -20.19 -78.49
CA GLU A 11 26.69 -18.93 -78.81
C GLU A 11 25.80 -17.73 -78.39
N THR A 12 26.34 -16.70 -77.72
CA THR A 12 26.54 -15.32 -78.28
C THR A 12 25.26 -14.47 -78.12
N THR A 13 25.18 -13.29 -77.46
CA THR A 13 26.05 -12.10 -77.43
C THR A 13 25.53 -11.11 -76.36
N MET A 14 26.44 -10.27 -75.85
CA MET A 14 26.23 -8.85 -75.45
C MET A 14 25.42 -8.47 -74.18
N ASN A 15 26.16 -8.37 -73.08
CA ASN A 15 26.51 -7.12 -72.40
C ASN A 15 25.45 -5.98 -72.30
N ARG A 16 24.79 -5.86 -71.14
CA ARG A 16 24.31 -4.57 -70.60
C ARG A 16 24.44 -4.52 -69.07
N PHE A 17 25.43 -3.75 -68.63
CA PHE A 17 25.40 -2.75 -67.56
C PHE A 17 24.48 -3.00 -66.34
N THR A 18 25.12 -3.38 -65.23
CA THR A 18 25.00 -2.80 -63.88
C THR A 18 23.80 -1.87 -63.62
N THR A 19 22.91 -2.27 -62.71
CA THR A 19 22.65 -1.54 -61.45
C THR A 19 21.70 -2.36 -60.57
N LEU A 20 22.23 -2.84 -59.43
CA LEU A 20 21.43 -3.26 -58.29
C LEU A 20 20.66 -2.04 -57.77
N PHE A 21 19.33 -2.04 -57.87
CA PHE A 21 18.48 -1.21 -57.02
C PHE A 21 17.76 -2.11 -56.01
N SER A 22 18.45 -2.28 -54.88
CA SER A 22 17.92 -2.79 -53.62
C SER A 22 16.65 -2.02 -53.23
N HIS A 23 15.52 -2.71 -53.11
CA HIS A 23 14.29 -2.16 -52.52
C HIS A 23 14.46 -2.03 -51.00
N PRO A 24 14.29 -0.83 -50.39
CA PRO A 24 14.30 -0.69 -48.94
C PRO A 24 12.99 -1.22 -48.32
N SER A 25 13.09 -2.40 -47.71
CA SER A 25 12.57 -2.74 -46.37
C SER A 25 11.12 -2.39 -45.98
N ARG A 26 10.13 -3.10 -46.54
CA ARG A 26 8.81 -3.32 -45.88
C ARG A 26 8.90 -3.97 -44.48
N ARG A 27 10.07 -4.52 -44.13
CA ARG A 27 10.37 -5.13 -42.81
C ARG A 27 10.44 -4.11 -41.66
N GLY A 28 10.74 -2.84 -41.94
CA GLY A 28 10.86 -1.81 -40.90
C GLY A 28 9.53 -1.41 -40.25
N ALA A 29 8.45 -1.35 -41.05
CA ALA A 29 7.15 -0.91 -40.55
C ALA A 29 6.48 -1.92 -39.59
N ILE A 30 6.70 -3.22 -39.78
CA ILE A 30 6.15 -4.28 -38.93
C ILE A 30 6.84 -4.28 -37.54
N LEU A 31 8.14 -4.00 -37.49
CA LEU A 31 8.91 -3.97 -36.24
C LEU A 31 8.52 -2.78 -35.34
N VAL A 32 8.18 -1.63 -35.94
CA VAL A 32 7.75 -0.44 -35.19
C VAL A 32 6.35 -0.62 -34.58
N ALA A 33 5.41 -1.21 -35.32
CA ALA A 33 4.07 -1.50 -34.81
C ALA A 33 4.09 -2.52 -33.65
N ALA A 34 4.95 -3.53 -33.72
CA ALA A 34 5.14 -4.51 -32.65
C ALA A 34 5.73 -3.86 -31.37
N GLY A 35 6.65 -2.92 -31.50
CA GLY A 35 7.27 -2.22 -30.37
C GLY A 35 6.33 -1.26 -29.62
N LEU A 36 5.37 -0.63 -30.31
CA LEU A 36 4.36 0.21 -29.66
C LEU A 36 3.34 -0.62 -28.87
N GLY A 37 2.94 -1.79 -29.42
CA GLY A 37 2.01 -2.71 -28.78
C GLY A 37 2.56 -3.30 -27.47
N THR A 38 3.82 -3.70 -27.45
CA THR A 38 4.46 -4.22 -26.22
C THR A 38 4.60 -3.17 -25.13
N LEU A 39 4.84 -1.89 -25.49
CA LEU A 39 4.94 -0.78 -24.53
C LEU A 39 3.58 -0.46 -23.86
N LEU A 40 2.49 -0.48 -24.63
CA LEU A 40 1.13 -0.27 -24.11
C LEU A 40 0.68 -1.43 -23.20
N LEU A 41 0.97 -2.69 -23.54
CA LEU A 41 0.65 -3.83 -22.68
C LEU A 41 1.47 -3.83 -21.39
N ALA A 42 2.74 -3.40 -21.42
CA ALA A 42 3.57 -3.27 -20.22
C ALA A 42 3.03 -2.21 -19.25
N GLY A 43 2.46 -1.11 -19.75
CA GLY A 43 1.81 -0.08 -18.93
C GLY A 43 0.60 -0.62 -18.14
N CYS A 44 -0.23 -1.45 -18.76
CA CYS A 44 -1.37 -2.09 -18.08
C CYS A 44 -0.94 -3.05 -16.97
N ALA A 45 0.17 -3.77 -17.16
CA ALA A 45 0.71 -4.68 -16.14
C ALA A 45 1.22 -3.90 -14.92
N VAL A 46 1.92 -2.78 -15.12
CA VAL A 46 2.46 -1.96 -14.01
C VAL A 46 1.36 -1.33 -13.15
N GLU A 47 0.27 -0.84 -13.75
CA GLU A 47 -0.87 -0.28 -12.99
C GLU A 47 -1.64 -1.37 -12.22
N LEU A 48 -1.81 -2.56 -12.82
CA LEU A 48 -2.45 -3.70 -12.17
C LEU A 48 -1.61 -4.28 -11.02
N GLU A 49 -0.30 -4.43 -11.22
CA GLU A 49 0.63 -4.93 -10.20
C GLU A 49 0.72 -3.96 -9.01
N ASN A 50 0.60 -2.64 -9.24
CA ASN A 50 0.62 -1.64 -8.18
C ASN A 50 -0.74 -1.54 -7.43
N THR A 51 -1.86 -1.78 -8.13
CA THR A 51 -3.20 -1.72 -7.51
C THR A 51 -3.60 -2.99 -6.76
N GLN A 52 -3.08 -4.16 -7.12
CA GLN A 52 -3.31 -5.41 -6.39
C GLN A 52 -2.89 -5.35 -4.90
N PRO A 53 -1.64 -4.97 -4.54
CA PRO A 53 -1.23 -4.88 -3.14
C PRO A 53 -2.01 -3.79 -2.39
N ALA A 54 -2.37 -2.69 -3.04
CA ALA A 54 -3.22 -1.65 -2.44
C ALA A 54 -4.63 -2.16 -2.11
N ARG A 55 -5.23 -2.98 -3.00
CA ARG A 55 -6.54 -3.61 -2.77
C ARG A 55 -6.50 -4.69 -1.71
N GLU A 56 -5.44 -5.51 -1.69
CA GLU A 56 -5.25 -6.53 -0.66
C GLU A 56 -5.10 -5.89 0.73
N VAL A 57 -4.29 -4.83 0.85
CA VAL A 57 -4.18 -4.05 2.10
C VAL A 57 -5.53 -3.43 2.46
N ALA A 58 -6.29 -2.89 1.51
CA ALA A 58 -7.62 -2.34 1.77
C ALA A 58 -8.61 -3.41 2.25
N GLN A 59 -8.57 -4.63 1.70
CA GLN A 59 -9.41 -5.76 2.15
C GLN A 59 -9.00 -6.25 3.53
N LEU A 60 -7.70 -6.37 3.81
CA LEU A 60 -7.18 -6.74 5.13
C LEU A 60 -7.52 -5.68 6.20
N ASN A 61 -7.73 -4.44 5.79
CA ASN A 61 -8.13 -3.33 6.65
C ASN A 61 -9.64 -3.08 6.68
N GLN A 62 -10.45 -3.84 5.93
CA GLN A 62 -11.90 -3.82 6.10
C GLN A 62 -12.24 -4.48 7.44
N ALA A 63 -12.60 -3.64 8.40
CA ALA A 63 -13.06 -4.08 9.71
C ALA A 63 -14.43 -4.78 9.59
N PRO A 64 -14.58 -6.05 9.98
CA PRO A 64 -15.90 -6.58 10.28
C PRO A 64 -16.43 -5.86 11.53
N GLY A 65 -17.41 -4.98 11.38
CA GLY A 65 -17.97 -4.24 12.51
C GLY A 65 -18.99 -3.16 12.13
N SER A 66 -19.79 -2.77 13.10
CA SER A 66 -20.77 -1.69 13.00
C SER A 66 -20.11 -0.35 13.32
N VAL A 67 -20.09 0.55 12.33
CA VAL A 67 -19.62 1.94 12.51
C VAL A 67 -20.41 2.64 13.62
N TYR A 68 -21.72 2.42 13.69
CA TYR A 68 -22.56 3.01 14.73
C TYR A 68 -22.25 2.47 16.13
N THR A 69 -22.08 1.15 16.28
CA THR A 69 -21.70 0.54 17.56
C THR A 69 -20.33 1.02 18.01
N GLY A 70 -19.37 1.09 17.09
CA GLY A 70 -18.03 1.61 17.34
C GLY A 70 -18.05 3.05 17.81
N TRP A 71 -18.84 3.91 17.15
CA TRP A 71 -19.04 5.28 17.58
C TRP A 71 -19.56 5.36 19.02
N ARG A 72 -20.57 4.55 19.39
CA ARG A 72 -21.12 4.58 20.77
C ARG A 72 -20.06 4.24 21.82
N VAL A 73 -19.26 3.20 21.58
CA VAL A 73 -18.20 2.79 22.51
C VAL A 73 -17.09 3.85 22.55
N PHE A 74 -16.76 4.44 21.40
CA PHE A 74 -15.77 5.52 21.33
C PHE A 74 -16.20 6.75 22.14
N GLN A 75 -17.46 7.18 22.01
CA GLN A 75 -18.00 8.28 22.80
C GLN A 75 -17.96 8.00 24.30
N ASP A 76 -18.26 6.77 24.71
CA ASP A 76 -18.30 6.34 26.11
C ASP A 76 -16.90 6.25 26.73
N ARG A 77 -15.91 5.74 25.99
CA ARG A 77 -14.62 5.31 26.58
C ARG A 77 -13.39 6.10 26.12
N CYS A 78 -13.45 6.72 24.95
CA CYS A 78 -12.25 7.26 24.30
C CYS A 78 -12.31 8.78 24.08
N ALA A 79 -13.50 9.31 23.82
CA ALA A 79 -13.72 10.70 23.43
C ALA A 79 -13.28 11.73 24.49
N ALA A 80 -13.30 11.37 25.78
CA ALA A 80 -12.89 12.25 26.86
C ALA A 80 -11.43 12.73 26.75
N CYS A 81 -10.57 11.93 26.10
CA CYS A 81 -9.17 12.26 25.86
C CYS A 81 -8.90 12.59 24.40
N HIS A 82 -9.44 11.79 23.47
CA HIS A 82 -9.16 11.92 22.03
C HIS A 82 -10.13 12.87 21.29
N GLY A 83 -11.06 13.49 22.00
CA GLY A 83 -12.11 14.32 21.42
C GLY A 83 -13.25 13.48 20.83
N ALA A 84 -14.46 14.06 20.78
CA ALA A 84 -15.65 13.40 20.21
C ALA A 84 -15.45 12.94 18.77
N ASP A 85 -14.56 13.62 18.05
CA ASP A 85 -14.28 13.35 16.64
C ASP A 85 -12.97 12.61 16.40
N ALA A 86 -12.33 12.08 17.45
CA ALA A 86 -11.03 11.42 17.37
C ALA A 86 -9.89 12.29 16.81
N LEU A 87 -10.10 13.62 16.73
CA LEU A 87 -9.14 14.61 16.22
C LEU A 87 -8.06 14.99 17.25
N GLY A 88 -8.13 14.45 18.46
CA GLY A 88 -7.22 14.75 19.55
C GLY A 88 -7.62 15.99 20.34
N THR A 89 -6.94 16.17 21.47
CA THR A 89 -7.04 17.33 22.35
C THR A 89 -5.64 17.65 22.89
N ALA A 90 -5.53 18.64 23.77
CA ALA A 90 -4.30 18.84 24.55
C ALA A 90 -3.94 17.63 25.44
N LYS A 91 -4.90 16.74 25.76
CA LYS A 91 -4.70 15.56 26.62
C LYS A 91 -4.21 14.33 25.86
N ALA A 92 -4.58 14.18 24.59
CA ALA A 92 -4.27 12.97 23.81
C ALA A 92 -4.30 13.24 22.30
N PRO A 93 -3.56 12.48 21.48
CA PRO A 93 -3.36 12.79 20.07
C PRO A 93 -4.58 12.50 19.19
N ASN A 94 -4.53 13.05 17.97
CA ASN A 94 -5.39 12.67 16.84
C ASN A 94 -5.17 11.19 16.49
N LEU A 95 -6.25 10.40 16.49
CA LEU A 95 -6.20 8.97 16.19
C LEU A 95 -6.32 8.68 14.70
N LEU A 96 -6.94 9.56 13.91
CA LEU A 96 -7.22 9.31 12.50
C LEU A 96 -5.98 8.98 11.66
N PRO A 97 -4.88 9.76 11.69
CA PRO A 97 -3.69 9.41 10.91
C PRO A 97 -3.03 8.11 11.41
N LYS A 98 -3.14 7.79 12.70
CA LYS A 98 -2.56 6.57 13.28
C LYS A 98 -3.34 5.32 12.88
N VAL A 99 -4.66 5.40 12.87
CA VAL A 99 -5.54 4.28 12.53
C VAL A 99 -5.57 4.05 11.02
N ARG A 100 -5.49 5.11 10.20
CA ARG A 100 -5.44 4.99 8.73
C ARG A 100 -4.38 4.01 8.24
N ASP A 101 -3.20 4.08 8.87
CA ASP A 101 -2.01 3.37 8.43
C ASP A 101 -1.83 2.05 9.22
N MET A 102 -2.82 1.66 10.04
CA MET A 102 -2.77 0.52 10.97
C MET A 102 -3.84 -0.51 10.66
N GLY A 103 -3.44 -1.78 10.57
CA GLY A 103 -4.40 -2.88 10.43
C GLY A 103 -5.09 -3.29 11.73
N PRO A 104 -6.23 -4.02 11.64
CA PRO A 104 -7.09 -4.35 12.78
C PRO A 104 -6.37 -5.09 13.90
N ARG A 105 -5.45 -6.01 13.56
CA ARG A 105 -4.68 -6.78 14.56
C ARG A 105 -3.81 -5.89 15.44
N ARG A 106 -3.10 -4.94 14.82
CA ARG A 106 -2.23 -4.00 15.56
C ARG A 106 -3.07 -3.05 16.40
N PHE A 107 -4.22 -2.62 15.90
CA PHE A 107 -5.17 -1.82 16.67
C PHE A 107 -5.65 -2.55 17.94
N VAL A 108 -6.10 -3.81 17.80
CA VAL A 108 -6.58 -4.63 18.92
C VAL A 108 -5.48 -4.83 19.97
N GLY A 109 -4.25 -5.15 19.55
CA GLY A 109 -3.10 -5.31 20.46
C GLY A 109 -2.79 -4.03 21.24
N LEU A 110 -2.80 -2.88 20.56
CA LEU A 110 -2.56 -1.58 21.18
C LEU A 110 -3.66 -1.17 22.17
N VAL A 111 -4.93 -1.40 21.83
CA VAL A 111 -6.04 -0.94 22.68
C VAL A 111 -6.26 -1.86 23.87
N LEU A 112 -6.26 -3.18 23.65
CA LEU A 112 -6.54 -4.14 24.72
C LEU A 112 -5.33 -4.34 25.62
N GLN A 113 -4.14 -4.46 25.04
CA GLN A 113 -2.96 -4.89 25.79
C GLN A 113 -1.94 -3.77 25.97
N ARG A 114 -2.16 -2.60 25.34
CA ARG A 114 -1.15 -1.55 25.21
C ARG A 114 0.13 -2.07 24.55
N TYR A 115 0.01 -3.15 23.77
CA TYR A 115 1.12 -3.80 23.09
C TYR A 115 1.22 -3.22 21.68
N ASP A 116 2.23 -2.36 21.47
CA ASP A 116 3.01 -2.13 20.23
C ASP A 116 3.63 -0.72 20.15
N TRP A 117 4.31 -0.29 21.22
CA TRP A 117 5.38 0.71 21.05
C TRP A 117 6.64 0.10 20.42
N ALA A 118 6.69 -1.22 20.19
CA ALA A 118 7.80 -1.90 19.53
C ALA A 118 7.57 -2.05 18.01
N LEU A 119 8.67 -1.94 17.27
CA LEU A 119 8.76 -1.70 15.84
C LEU A 119 8.82 -3.01 15.01
N PRO A 120 8.74 -2.93 13.66
CA PRO A 120 9.11 -4.03 12.78
C PRO A 120 10.53 -4.57 13.10
N PRO A 121 10.80 -5.89 12.94
CA PRO A 121 12.05 -6.52 13.40
C PRO A 121 13.35 -5.94 12.79
N ASP A 122 13.27 -5.34 11.61
CA ASP A 122 14.39 -4.78 10.85
C ASP A 122 14.79 -3.36 11.30
N GLN A 123 13.89 -2.64 11.97
CA GLN A 123 14.13 -1.28 12.49
C GLN A 123 14.63 -1.29 13.94
N ALA A 124 14.20 -2.29 14.73
CA ALA A 124 14.52 -2.44 16.16
C ALA A 124 16.03 -2.43 16.50
N ARG A 125 16.91 -2.87 15.59
CA ARG A 125 18.37 -2.87 15.80
C ARG A 125 19.02 -1.48 15.62
N LYS A 126 18.48 -0.65 14.71
CA LYS A 126 19.00 0.70 14.44
C LYS A 126 18.49 1.71 15.46
N GLU A 127 17.35 1.41 16.08
CA GLU A 127 16.72 2.25 17.08
C GLU A 127 17.33 2.12 18.46
N GLY A 128 17.99 1.02 18.84
CA GLY A 128 18.60 0.90 20.18
C GLY A 128 19.49 2.09 20.58
N ALA A 129 20.38 2.53 19.68
CA ALA A 129 21.26 3.67 19.94
C ALA A 129 20.55 5.04 19.81
N ALA A 130 19.57 5.17 18.91
CA ALA A 130 18.77 6.38 18.76
C ALA A 130 17.74 6.53 19.90
N LEU A 131 17.31 5.41 20.47
CA LEU A 131 16.40 5.27 21.61
C LEU A 131 17.11 5.71 22.88
N ASP A 132 18.38 5.34 23.08
CA ASP A 132 19.15 5.82 24.24
C ASP A 132 19.28 7.37 24.22
N GLN A 133 19.60 7.97 23.06
CA GLN A 133 19.66 9.43 22.93
C GLN A 133 18.29 10.12 23.09
N LEU A 134 17.22 9.47 22.64
CA LEU A 134 15.85 9.96 22.79
C LEU A 134 15.36 9.83 24.25
N VAL A 135 15.74 8.74 24.94
CA VAL A 135 15.45 8.51 26.37
C VAL A 135 16.10 9.61 27.21
N ASP A 136 17.34 10.00 26.91
CA ASP A 136 18.01 11.13 27.59
C ASP A 136 17.29 12.47 27.38
N GLN A 137 16.75 12.72 26.17
CA GLN A 137 15.94 13.93 25.91
C GLN A 137 14.56 13.90 26.60
N ILE A 138 13.95 12.71 26.72
CA ILE A 138 12.65 12.51 27.38
C ILE A 138 12.77 12.60 28.90
N MET A 139 13.89 12.16 29.49
CA MET A 139 14.19 12.34 30.91
C MET A 139 14.32 13.83 31.30
N GLN A 140 14.58 14.71 30.33
CA GLN A 140 14.80 16.15 30.55
C GLN A 140 13.54 17.03 30.45
N ARG A 141 12.35 16.48 30.16
CA ARG A 141 11.09 17.24 30.18
C ARG A 141 9.90 16.38 30.55
N GLN A 142 9.31 16.53 31.74
CA GLN A 142 7.94 16.02 31.96
C GLN A 142 7.06 16.95 32.80
N GLY A 143 6.07 17.53 32.10
CA GLY A 143 4.75 17.80 32.66
C GLY A 143 3.90 16.51 32.69
N PRO A 144 2.65 16.55 33.19
CA PRO A 144 1.87 15.35 33.48
C PRO A 144 1.60 14.49 32.23
N VAL A 145 2.16 13.27 32.20
CA VAL A 145 1.97 12.29 31.13
C VAL A 145 0.64 11.55 31.36
N VAL A 146 -0.41 11.94 30.61
CA VAL A 146 -1.65 11.17 30.56
C VAL A 146 -1.41 9.91 29.74
N THR A 147 -1.36 8.77 30.41
CA THR A 147 -1.16 7.47 29.79
C THR A 147 -2.50 6.89 29.33
N MET A 148 -2.61 6.49 28.06
CA MET A 148 -3.78 5.74 27.57
C MET A 148 -3.86 4.40 28.34
N PRO A 149 -4.98 4.10 29.03
CA PRO A 149 -5.14 2.86 29.77
C PRO A 149 -5.25 1.66 28.81
N ALA A 150 -4.88 0.49 29.31
CA ALA A 150 -5.18 -0.77 28.63
C ALA A 150 -6.63 -1.17 28.93
N TRP A 151 -7.35 -1.68 27.93
CA TRP A 151 -8.80 -1.92 28.01
C TRP A 151 -9.21 -3.40 28.06
N GLN A 152 -8.27 -4.34 28.18
CA GLN A 152 -8.55 -5.78 28.27
C GLN A 152 -9.55 -6.16 29.38
N GLY A 153 -9.60 -5.39 30.47
CA GLY A 153 -10.52 -5.61 31.59
C GLY A 153 -11.90 -4.97 31.45
N GLU A 154 -12.16 -4.19 30.39
CA GLU A 154 -13.42 -3.48 30.19
C GLU A 154 -14.32 -4.22 29.18
N PRO A 155 -15.42 -4.85 29.62
CA PRO A 155 -16.23 -5.71 28.76
C PRO A 155 -16.80 -5.00 27.53
N ARG A 156 -17.21 -3.72 27.65
CA ARG A 156 -17.74 -2.96 26.51
C ARG A 156 -16.69 -2.74 25.43
N VAL A 157 -15.42 -2.52 25.81
CA VAL A 157 -14.35 -2.30 24.83
C VAL A 157 -13.93 -3.63 24.21
N THR A 158 -13.73 -4.67 25.02
CA THR A 158 -13.33 -5.99 24.53
C THR A 158 -14.38 -6.60 23.58
N ALA A 159 -15.67 -6.49 23.90
CA ALA A 159 -16.75 -7.03 23.06
C ALA A 159 -16.91 -6.29 21.72
N HIS A 160 -16.57 -5.01 21.67
CA HIS A 160 -16.80 -4.13 20.53
C HIS A 160 -15.50 -3.60 19.92
N ILE A 161 -14.39 -4.32 20.09
CA ILE A 161 -13.08 -3.84 19.64
C ILE A 161 -13.00 -3.73 18.12
N THR A 162 -13.66 -4.61 17.39
CA THR A 162 -13.73 -4.57 15.92
C THR A 162 -14.68 -3.47 15.44
N ASP A 163 -15.77 -3.20 16.17
CA ASP A 163 -16.67 -2.07 15.90
C ASP A 163 -15.92 -0.73 16.09
N LEU A 164 -15.12 -0.61 17.15
CA LEU A 164 -14.26 0.55 17.39
C LEU A 164 -13.29 0.80 16.23
N PHE A 165 -12.64 -0.26 15.76
CA PHE A 165 -11.75 -0.18 14.59
C PHE A 165 -12.52 0.22 13.33
N ALA A 166 -13.74 -0.32 13.11
CA ALA A 166 -14.59 0.03 11.98
C ALA A 166 -14.95 1.52 11.96
N TYR A 167 -15.37 2.07 13.10
CA TYR A 167 -15.67 3.49 13.23
C TYR A 167 -14.45 4.37 12.96
N LEU A 168 -13.33 4.10 13.64
CA LEU A 168 -12.12 4.93 13.50
C LEU A 168 -11.50 4.84 12.11
N SER A 169 -11.54 3.67 11.48
CA SER A 169 -11.08 3.48 10.10
C SER A 169 -11.96 4.22 9.11
N ALA A 170 -13.30 4.15 9.26
CA ALA A 170 -14.21 4.90 8.41
C ALA A 170 -14.01 6.41 8.55
N ARG A 171 -13.76 6.91 9.77
CA ARG A 171 -13.41 8.31 10.02
C ARG A 171 -12.07 8.68 9.37
N ALA A 172 -11.07 7.82 9.50
CA ALA A 172 -9.72 8.05 8.98
C ALA A 172 -9.67 8.04 7.45
N LEU A 173 -10.52 7.24 6.81
CA LEU A 173 -10.68 7.17 5.35
C LEU A 173 -11.66 8.22 4.80
N GLY A 174 -12.32 9.00 5.68
CA GLY A 174 -13.30 10.00 5.29
C GLY A 174 -14.65 9.45 4.81
N THR A 175 -14.88 8.13 4.94
CA THR A 175 -16.17 7.50 4.61
C THR A 175 -17.23 7.71 5.69
N GLN A 176 -16.80 8.07 6.91
CA GLN A 176 -17.67 8.52 8.00
C GLN A 176 -17.41 10.00 8.30
N ALA A 177 -18.47 10.80 8.25
CA ALA A 177 -18.43 12.21 8.63
C ALA A 177 -18.35 12.41 10.16
N ILE A 178 -18.06 13.65 10.56
CA ILE A 178 -18.09 14.11 11.95
C ILE A 178 -19.49 13.92 12.56
N GLY A 179 -19.53 13.67 13.87
CA GLY A 179 -20.78 13.46 14.61
C GLY A 179 -21.30 12.03 14.54
N ARG A 180 -22.61 11.88 14.80
CA ARG A 180 -23.27 10.57 14.94
C ARG A 180 -23.42 9.88 13.57
N PRO A 181 -22.98 8.61 13.41
CA PRO A 181 -23.24 7.83 12.21
C PRO A 181 -24.74 7.63 11.95
N ALA A 182 -25.11 7.60 10.68
CA ALA A 182 -26.45 7.20 10.25
C ALA A 182 -26.68 5.70 10.53
N PRO A 183 -27.92 5.31 10.90
CA PRO A 183 -28.29 3.90 11.08
C PRO A 183 -28.27 3.11 9.77
#